data_AF-A0AAJ4ELC9-F1
#
_entry.id   AF-A0AAJ4ELC9-F1
#
_cell.length_a   1.000
_cell.length_b   1.000
_cell.length_c   1.000
_cell.angle_alpha   90.00
_cell.angle_beta   90.00
_cell.angle_gamma   90.00
#
_symmetry.space_group_name_H-M   'P 1'
#
loop_
_entity.id
_entity.type
_entity.pdbx_description
1 polymer ?
#
loop_
_entity_poly.entity_id
_entity_poly.type
_entity_poly.pdbx_seq_one_letter_code
_entity_poly.pdbx_strand_id
1 'polypeptide(L)' 'MDKTKNTVSFNKELNSSKQVKLNSMTCDIDLINKFNELATKRKWNKTTLMNEILRDYFDRLENNKNEND' A
#
# COMPACT_ATOMS: atom_id res chain seq x y z
N MET A 1 43.66 12.57 -5.08
CA MET A 1 42.83 11.45 -5.54
C MET A 1 42.38 10.73 -4.28
N ASP A 2 41.26 11.16 -3.70
CA ASP A 2 40.70 10.53 -2.50
C ASP A 2 39.29 10.05 -2.78
N LYS A 3 39.16 8.74 -2.66
CA LYS A 3 38.02 7.91 -3.05
C LYS A 3 37.14 7.71 -1.82
N THR A 4 35.83 7.88 -2.03
CA THR A 4 34.80 7.04 -1.39
C THR A 4 34.52 7.26 0.10
N LYS A 5 33.85 8.35 0.47
CA LYS A 5 33.09 8.43 1.73
C LYS A 5 31.85 9.32 1.58
N ASN A 6 30.80 8.84 0.92
CA ASN A 6 29.42 9.31 1.20
C ASN A 6 28.27 8.51 0.56
N THR A 7 28.53 7.38 -0.09
CA THR A 7 27.47 6.58 -0.73
C THR A 7 26.80 5.56 0.20
N VAL A 8 27.26 5.42 1.45
CA VAL A 8 26.73 4.40 2.38
C VAL A 8 25.42 4.85 3.07
N SER A 9 25.14 6.15 3.12
CA SER A 9 24.00 6.68 3.88
C SER A 9 22.66 6.65 3.13
N PHE A 10 22.65 6.58 1.79
CA PHE A 10 21.39 6.52 1.02
C PHE A 10 20.80 5.11 0.91
N ASN A 11 21.55 4.07 1.22
CA ASN A 11 21.07 2.69 1.10
C ASN A 11 20.38 2.18 2.38
N LYS A 12 20.40 2.94 3.49
CA LYS A 12 19.87 2.47 4.78
C LYS A 12 18.38 2.79 4.97
N GLU A 13 17.85 3.82 4.29
CA GLU A 13 16.42 4.21 4.30
C GLU A 13 15.57 3.53 3.20
N LEU A 14 16.16 2.67 2.38
CA LEU A 14 15.41 1.82 1.43
C LEU A 14 14.99 0.46 2.04
N ASN A 15 15.17 0.30 3.35
CA ASN A 15 14.83 -0.94 4.04
C ASN A 15 13.36 -0.97 4.48
N SER A 16 12.60 -1.73 3.70
CA SER A 16 11.47 -2.55 4.13
C SER A 16 10.06 -1.97 3.98
N SER A 17 9.69 -1.67 2.72
CA SER A 17 8.32 -1.97 2.30
C SER A 17 8.17 -3.51 2.36
N LYS A 18 7.96 -4.08 3.55
CA LYS A 18 7.74 -5.52 3.73
C LYS A 18 6.45 -5.89 2.99
N GLN A 19 6.57 -6.27 1.73
CA GLN A 19 5.45 -6.76 0.95
C GLN A 19 5.13 -8.17 1.45
N VAL A 20 3.89 -8.36 1.91
CA VAL A 20 3.39 -9.67 2.28
C VAL A 20 2.67 -10.26 1.08
N LYS A 21 3.03 -11.48 0.68
CA LYS A 21 2.28 -12.21 -0.34
C LYS A 21 0.96 -12.66 0.27
N LEU A 22 -0.15 -12.23 -0.34
CA LEU A 22 -1.47 -12.72 0.06
C LEU A 22 -1.65 -14.18 -0.36
N ASN A 23 -2.28 -14.96 0.53
CA ASN A 23 -2.77 -16.28 0.17
C ASN A 23 -3.87 -16.16 -0.89
N SER A 24 -4.15 -17.25 -1.60
CA SER A 24 -5.28 -17.30 -2.52
C SER A 24 -6.59 -17.07 -1.75
N MET A 25 -7.42 -16.15 -2.23
CA MET A 25 -8.71 -15.81 -1.66
C MET A 25 -9.75 -15.72 -2.78
N THR A 26 -11.00 -16.06 -2.45
CA THR A 26 -12.15 -15.82 -3.33
C THR A 26 -12.81 -14.51 -2.95
N CYS A 27 -13.23 -13.74 -3.95
CA CYS A 27 -13.92 -12.46 -3.77
C CYS A 27 -15.25 -12.49 -4.52
N ASP A 28 -16.19 -11.66 -4.08
CA ASP A 28 -17.43 -11.40 -4.81
C ASP A 28 -17.15 -10.81 -6.21
N ILE A 29 -17.86 -11.30 -7.22
CA ILE A 29 -17.62 -10.94 -8.63
C ILE A 29 -17.99 -9.49 -8.92
N ASP A 30 -19.05 -8.96 -8.32
CA ASP A 30 -19.48 -7.58 -8.56
C ASP A 30 -18.50 -6.61 -7.93
N LEU A 31 -17.96 -6.96 -6.76
CA LEU A 31 -16.91 -6.18 -6.11
C LEU A 31 -15.61 -6.18 -6.94
N ILE A 32 -15.20 -7.33 -7.50
CA ILE A 32 -13.97 -7.37 -8.30
C ILE A 32 -14.11 -6.60 -9.61
N ASN A 33 -15.31 -6.59 -10.21
CA ASN A 33 -15.60 -5.80 -11.40
C ASN A 33 -15.49 -4.30 -11.11
N LYS A 34 -16.14 -3.81 -10.05
CA LYS A 34 -16.04 -2.41 -9.62
C LYS A 34 -14.60 -2.01 -9.29
N PHE A 35 -13.87 -2.88 -8.62
CA PHE A 35 -12.45 -2.66 -8.31
C PHE A 35 -11.59 -2.55 -9.58
N ASN A 36 -11.78 -3.43 -10.56
CA ASN A 36 -11.04 -3.39 -11.82
C ASN A 36 -11.35 -2.13 -12.64
N GLU A 37 -12.62 -1.73 -12.68
CA GLU A 37 -13.04 -0.48 -13.33
C GLU A 37 -12.41 0.74 -12.66
N LEU A 38 -12.40 0.79 -11.33
CA LEU A 38 -11.79 1.88 -10.57
C LEU A 38 -10.28 1.96 -10.80
N ALA A 39 -9.59 0.82 -10.80
CA ALA A 39 -8.16 0.73 -11.11
C ALA A 39 -7.87 1.29 -12.50
N THR A 40 -8.69 0.91 -13.49
CA THR A 40 -8.58 1.39 -14.87
C THR A 40 -8.81 2.91 -14.96
N LYS A 41 -9.88 3.41 -14.35
CA LYS A 41 -10.20 4.86 -14.33
C LYS A 41 -9.08 5.69 -13.71
N ARG A 42 -8.43 5.18 -12.65
CA ARG A 42 -7.30 5.85 -11.98
C ARG A 42 -5.95 5.61 -12.64
N LYS A 43 -5.87 4.76 -13.67
CA LYS A 43 -4.61 4.26 -14.26
C LYS A 43 -3.67 3.66 -13.20
N TRP A 44 -4.24 2.98 -12.21
CA TRP A 44 -3.51 2.31 -11.15
C TRP A 44 -3.48 0.81 -11.39
N ASN A 45 -2.38 0.16 -11.03
CA ASN A 45 -2.38 -1.29 -10.95
C ASN A 45 -3.23 -1.73 -9.73
N LYS A 46 -3.68 -2.99 -9.78
CA LYS A 46 -4.55 -3.58 -8.75
C LYS A 46 -3.91 -3.51 -7.36
N THR A 47 -2.62 -3.81 -7.24
CA THR A 47 -1.91 -3.76 -5.96
C THR A 47 -1.90 -2.35 -5.36
N THR A 48 -1.66 -1.32 -6.16
CA THR A 48 -1.71 0.08 -5.73
C THR A 48 -3.08 0.45 -5.21
N LEU A 49 -4.15 0.10 -5.93
CA LEU A 49 -5.51 0.38 -5.48
C LEU A 49 -5.87 -0.39 -4.21
N MET A 50 -5.48 -1.66 -4.11
CA MET A 50 -5.71 -2.47 -2.91
C MET A 50 -5.01 -1.86 -1.70
N ASN A 51 -3.74 -1.48 -1.84
CA ASN A 51 -2.98 -0.85 -0.75
C ASN A 51 -3.61 0.47 -0.29
N GLU A 52 -4.13 1.28 -1.23
CA GLU A 52 -4.81 2.53 -0.90
C GLU A 52 -6.10 2.29 -0.11
N ILE A 53 -6.91 1.32 -0.55
CA ILE A 53 -8.15 0.94 0.15
C ILE A 53 -7.83 0.43 1.56
N LEU A 54 -6.81 -0.43 1.71
CA LEU A 54 -6.41 -0.96 3.00
C LEU A 54 -5.93 0.14 3.95
N ARG A 55 -5.12 1.10 3.46
CA ARG A 55 -4.67 2.26 4.24
C ARG A 55 -5.84 3.11 4.71
N ASP A 56 -6.68 3.59 3.79
CA ASP A 56 -7.84 4.43 4.13
C ASP A 56 -8.77 3.72 5.14
N TYR A 57 -8.99 2.42 4.99
CA TYR A 57 -9.80 1.65 5.93
C TYR A 57 -9.20 1.61 7.35
N PHE A 58 -7.91 1.25 7.48
CA PHE A 58 -7.28 1.16 8.80
C PHE A 58 -7.02 2.53 9.42
N ASP A 59 -6.69 3.55 8.62
CA ASP A 59 -6.53 4.92 9.09
C ASP A 59 -7.86 5.45 9.67
N ARG A 60 -9.00 5.18 9.02
CA ARG A 60 -10.33 5.54 9.56
C ARG A 60 -10.66 4.78 10.83
N LEU A 61 -10.30 3.49 10.91
CA LEU A 61 -10.53 2.69 12.12
C LEU A 61 -9.70 3.19 13.30
N GLU A 62 -8.47 3.65 13.07
CA GLU A 62 -7.62 4.24 14.11
C GLU A 62 -8.12 5.61 14.55
N ASN A 63 -8.50 6.47 13.61
CA ASN A 63 -9.00 7.81 13.92
C ASN A 63 -10.38 7.79 14.60
N ASN A 64 -11.25 6.83 14.28
CA ASN A 64 -12.55 6.67 14.94
C ASN A 64 -12.45 6.21 16.41
N LYS A 65 -11.26 5.81 16.89
CA LYS A 65 -11.05 5.48 18.31
C LYS A 65 -10.82 6.70 19.20
N ASN A 66 -10.60 7.88 18.61
CA ASN A 66 -10.24 9.10 19.35
C ASN A 66 -11.43 10.03 19.68
N GLU A 67 -12.68 9.64 19.36
CA GLU A 67 -13.88 10.45 19.65
C GLU A 67 -14.66 9.99 20.90
N ASN A 68 -14.08 9.15 21.76
CA ASN A 68 -14.69 8.74 23.04
C ASN A 68 -13.74 9.00 24.24
N ASP A 69 -13.18 10.21 24.34
CA ASP A 69 -12.57 10.73 25.57
C ASP A 69 -13.24 12.07 25.95
#